data_AF-A0A2G9EFT8-F1
#
_entry.id   AF-A0A2G9EFT8-F1
#
_cell.length_a   1.000
_cell.length_b   1.000
_cell.length_c   1.000
_cell.angle_alpha   90.00
_cell.angle_beta   90.00
_cell.angle_gamma   90.00
#
_symmetry.space_group_name_H-M   'P 1'
#
loop_
_entity.id
_entity.type
_entity.pdbx_description
1 polymer ?
#
loop_
_entity_poly.entity_id
_entity_poly.type
_entity_poly.pdbx_seq_one_letter_code
_entity_poly.pdbx_strand_id
1 'polypeptide(L)'
;MRKEIKYFFIIFIGMMIVGLYLGFTMDSQLKRVAELSDEQEKNIVQVIKDIGIDGNIEKVEHDELLDGMYSETGKGYRISISNSEINNLILYLKEDKNIEAINWADINFYKDGEIKDNIKDYVLTSSQRAQYQNRAEELIKSMLISPATAKFPSSNQWNIGINKGIVFMQSFVDSQNAFGAVIRNNFKIKYDTKTATITSLIIDGEEQIKQPKASKSKNKNKKK
;
A
#
# COMPACT_ATOMS: atom_id res chain seq x y z
N MET A 1 -76.21 2.68 -22.12
CA MET A 1 -75.05 1.75 -22.03
C MET A 1 -73.89 2.46 -21.35
N ARG A 2 -73.36 1.82 -20.30
CA ARG A 2 -72.04 1.91 -19.64
C ARG A 2 -71.28 3.26 -19.64
N LYS A 3 -71.09 3.92 -18.50
CA LYS A 3 -70.24 3.58 -17.31
C LYS A 3 -68.73 3.89 -17.47
N GLU A 4 -68.25 4.73 -16.54
CA GLU A 4 -67.01 4.60 -15.76
C GLU A 4 -65.71 5.32 -16.22
N ILE A 5 -64.99 5.77 -15.17
CA ILE A 5 -63.57 6.14 -15.08
C ILE A 5 -63.20 7.59 -15.46
N LYS A 6 -63.38 8.52 -14.50
CA LYS A 6 -62.64 9.80 -14.45
C LYS A 6 -61.87 10.03 -13.14
N TYR A 7 -61.73 9.02 -12.27
CA TYR A 7 -61.08 9.18 -10.96
C TYR A 7 -59.88 8.25 -10.70
N PHE A 8 -59.26 7.67 -11.73
CA PHE A 8 -58.11 6.75 -11.54
C PHE A 8 -56.72 7.36 -11.78
N PHE A 9 -56.61 8.66 -12.08
CA PHE A 9 -55.31 9.30 -12.39
C PHE A 9 -54.77 10.25 -11.31
N ILE A 10 -55.44 10.37 -10.16
CA ILE A 10 -55.01 11.24 -9.04
C ILE A 10 -54.59 10.41 -7.80
N ILE A 11 -54.22 9.14 -7.98
CA ILE A 11 -53.63 8.33 -6.87
C ILE A 11 -52.19 7.90 -7.17
N PHE A 12 -51.65 8.13 -8.37
CA PHE A 12 -50.28 7.72 -8.70
C PHE A 12 -49.20 8.81 -8.53
N ILE A 13 -49.57 10.09 -8.48
CA ILE A 13 -48.58 11.16 -8.25
C ILE A 13 -48.18 11.25 -6.76
N GLY A 14 -49.07 10.82 -5.85
CA GLY A 14 -48.79 10.77 -4.41
C GLY A 14 -47.81 9.66 -4.00
N MET A 15 -47.75 8.54 -4.73
CA MET A 15 -46.79 7.46 -4.45
C MET A 15 -45.46 7.60 -5.19
N MET A 16 -45.37 8.41 -6.25
CA MET A 16 -44.11 8.62 -6.96
C MET A 16 -43.19 9.61 -6.24
N ILE A 17 -43.72 10.45 -5.33
CA ILE A 17 -42.90 11.29 -4.44
C ILE A 17 -42.42 10.51 -3.21
N VAL A 18 -43.15 9.48 -2.77
CA VAL A 18 -42.70 8.58 -1.68
C VAL A 18 -41.63 7.59 -2.16
N GLY A 19 -41.62 7.24 -3.44
CA GLY A 19 -40.61 6.35 -4.03
C GLY A 19 -39.23 6.98 -4.28
N LEU A 20 -39.05 8.27 -3.97
CA LEU A 20 -37.83 9.03 -4.29
C LEU A 20 -37.01 9.46 -3.06
N TYR A 21 -37.33 8.94 -1.86
CA TYR A 21 -36.66 9.34 -0.61
C TYR A 21 -36.18 8.20 0.30
N LEU A 22 -36.07 6.97 -0.22
CA LEU A 22 -35.48 5.86 0.53
C LEU A 22 -34.40 5.15 -0.30
N GLY A 23 -33.48 5.94 -0.85
CA GLY A 23 -32.09 5.50 -0.92
C GLY A 23 -31.53 5.56 0.49
N PHE A 24 -31.91 4.63 1.37
CA PHE A 24 -31.14 4.39 2.60
C PHE A 24 -29.78 3.88 2.14
N THR A 25 -28.84 4.79 1.89
CA THR A 25 -27.43 4.44 1.89
C THR A 25 -27.14 4.00 3.31
N MET A 26 -27.00 2.69 3.54
CA MET A 26 -26.46 2.21 4.81
C MET A 26 -25.14 2.93 5.04
N ASP A 27 -25.05 3.71 6.11
CA ASP A 27 -23.82 4.39 6.52
C ASP A 27 -22.67 3.39 6.54
N SER A 28 -21.46 3.80 6.17
CA SER A 28 -20.31 2.92 6.18
C SER A 28 -19.99 2.41 7.59
N GLN A 29 -19.19 1.34 7.71
CA GLN A 29 -18.74 0.91 9.04
C GLN A 29 -17.95 2.00 9.76
N LEU A 30 -17.09 2.73 9.04
CA LEU A 30 -16.29 3.81 9.60
C LEU A 30 -17.19 4.88 10.21
N LYS A 31 -18.20 5.34 9.46
CA LYS A 31 -19.13 6.37 9.91
C LYS A 31 -19.92 5.93 11.14
N ARG A 32 -20.44 4.70 11.13
CA ARG A 32 -21.24 4.17 12.25
C ARG A 32 -20.42 3.94 13.52
N VAL A 33 -19.23 3.35 13.40
CA VAL A 33 -18.41 2.97 14.56
C VAL A 33 -17.71 4.18 15.18
N ALA A 34 -17.25 5.13 14.37
CA ALA A 34 -16.59 6.33 14.86
C ALA A 34 -17.55 7.53 15.07
N GLU A 35 -18.84 7.34 14.79
CA GLU A 35 -19.90 8.36 14.93
C GLU A 35 -19.60 9.64 14.15
N LEU A 36 -19.29 9.50 12.86
CA LEU A 36 -18.81 10.58 12.01
C LEU A 36 -19.95 11.27 11.25
N SER A 37 -19.74 12.55 10.92
CA SER A 37 -20.45 13.19 9.82
C SER A 37 -19.93 12.70 8.45
N ASP A 38 -20.69 12.94 7.38
CA ASP A 38 -20.26 12.62 6.01
C ASP A 38 -18.96 13.34 5.63
N GLU A 39 -18.79 14.58 6.09
CA GLU A 39 -17.60 15.37 5.82
C GLU A 39 -16.36 14.81 6.53
N GLN A 40 -16.51 14.42 7.79
CA GLN A 40 -15.43 13.78 8.57
C GLN A 40 -15.01 12.46 7.95
N GLU A 41 -15.98 11.61 7.58
CA GLU A 41 -15.69 10.35 6.89
C GLU A 41 -14.95 10.59 5.58
N LYS A 42 -15.46 11.51 4.75
CA LYS A 42 -14.84 11.83 3.46
C LYS A 42 -13.40 12.31 3.63
N ASN A 43 -13.13 13.15 4.63
CA ASN A 43 -11.78 13.60 4.96
C ASN A 43 -10.87 12.43 5.34
N ILE A 44 -11.32 11.53 6.23
CA ILE A 44 -10.54 10.34 6.63
C ILE A 44 -10.23 9.45 5.43
N VAL A 45 -11.24 9.14 4.60
CA VAL A 45 -11.05 8.33 3.41
C VAL A 45 -10.09 8.99 2.42
N GLN A 46 -10.12 10.32 2.29
CA GLN A 46 -9.18 11.04 1.45
C GLN A 46 -7.75 10.95 1.98
N VAL A 47 -7.53 11.16 3.28
CA VAL A 47 -6.19 11.04 3.88
C VAL A 47 -5.66 9.60 3.73
N ILE A 48 -6.50 8.58 3.92
CA ILE A 48 -6.14 7.17 3.70
C ILE A 48 -5.67 6.93 2.25
N LYS A 49 -6.34 7.54 1.27
CA LYS A 49 -5.90 7.48 -0.14
C LYS A 49 -4.60 8.21 -0.37
N ASP A 50 -4.44 9.39 0.22
CA ASP A 50 -3.26 10.25 0.02
C ASP A 50 -1.99 9.61 0.62
N ILE A 51 -2.10 8.84 1.71
CA ILE A 51 -1.00 8.02 2.23
C ILE A 51 -0.72 6.75 1.40
N GLY A 52 -1.49 6.51 0.33
CA GLY A 52 -1.25 5.45 -0.65
C GLY A 52 -2.10 4.20 -0.49
N ILE A 53 -3.24 4.25 0.19
CA ILE A 53 -4.16 3.11 0.33
C ILE A 53 -5.32 3.25 -0.65
N ASP A 54 -5.32 2.44 -1.71
CA ASP A 54 -6.35 2.50 -2.77
C ASP A 54 -7.56 1.58 -2.51
N GLY A 55 -7.49 0.73 -1.48
CA GLY A 55 -8.54 -0.26 -1.16
C GLY A 55 -9.70 0.33 -0.34
N ASN A 56 -10.82 -0.41 -0.29
CA ASN A 56 -11.98 -0.02 0.50
C ASN A 56 -11.82 -0.43 1.96
N ILE A 57 -12.37 0.38 2.86
CA ILE A 57 -12.49 0.02 4.28
C ILE A 57 -13.51 -1.11 4.40
N GLU A 58 -13.06 -2.26 4.87
CA GLU A 58 -13.89 -3.45 5.05
C GLU A 58 -14.45 -3.54 6.47
N LYS A 59 -13.58 -3.31 7.46
CA LYS A 59 -13.88 -3.44 8.88
C LYS A 59 -13.32 -2.29 9.68
N VAL A 60 -14.09 -1.81 10.66
CA VAL A 60 -13.65 -0.81 11.64
C VAL A 60 -14.02 -1.29 13.03
N GLU A 61 -13.06 -1.27 13.94
CA GLU A 61 -13.24 -1.62 15.35
C GLU A 61 -12.64 -0.53 16.22
N HIS A 62 -13.39 -0.04 17.20
CA HIS A 62 -12.83 0.77 18.27
C HIS A 62 -11.97 -0.13 19.17
N ASP A 63 -10.79 0.34 19.54
CA ASP A 63 -9.86 -0.39 20.41
C ASP A 63 -9.47 0.50 21.58
N GLU A 64 -10.06 0.24 22.74
CA GLU A 64 -9.88 1.01 23.98
C GLU A 64 -8.42 1.07 24.45
N LEU A 65 -7.57 0.10 24.06
CA LEU A 65 -6.15 0.12 24.40
C LEU A 65 -5.37 1.21 23.65
N LEU A 66 -5.98 1.80 22.61
CA LEU A 66 -5.41 2.86 21.80
C LEU A 66 -5.94 4.25 22.20
N ASP A 67 -6.96 4.31 23.05
CA ASP A 67 -7.52 5.57 23.53
C ASP A 67 -6.50 6.32 24.41
N GLY A 68 -6.55 7.64 24.40
CA GLY A 68 -5.62 8.45 25.19
C GLY A 68 -4.18 8.53 24.64
N MET A 69 -3.87 7.83 23.54
CA MET A 69 -2.49 7.69 23.05
C MET A 69 -1.85 9.01 22.61
N TYR A 70 -2.63 9.91 21.99
CA TYR A 70 -2.15 11.20 21.50
C TYR A 70 -2.81 12.39 22.22
N SER A 71 -4.11 12.30 22.49
CA SER A 71 -4.86 13.27 23.30
C SER A 71 -5.69 12.53 24.36
N GLU A 72 -5.88 13.15 25.53
CA GLU A 72 -6.52 12.51 26.71
C GLU A 72 -7.91 11.92 26.42
N THR A 73 -8.71 12.60 25.58
CA THR A 73 -10.05 12.15 25.17
C THR A 73 -10.08 11.53 23.77
N GLY A 74 -8.92 11.40 23.12
CA GLY A 74 -8.79 10.83 21.78
C GLY A 74 -9.05 9.32 21.78
N LYS A 75 -9.61 8.83 20.67
CA LYS A 75 -9.96 7.42 20.47
C LYS A 75 -9.18 6.77 19.34
N GLY A 76 -8.87 5.47 19.50
CA GLY A 76 -8.15 4.70 18.50
C GLY A 76 -8.99 3.60 17.86
N TYR A 77 -8.85 3.42 16.55
CA TYR A 77 -9.63 2.47 15.75
C TYR A 77 -8.71 1.60 14.91
N ARG A 78 -9.03 0.30 14.82
CA ARG A 78 -8.40 -0.63 13.87
C ARG A 78 -9.25 -0.70 12.60
N ILE A 79 -8.57 -0.58 11.47
CA ILE A 79 -9.16 -0.58 10.13
C ILE A 79 -8.53 -1.73 9.33
N SER A 80 -9.40 -2.55 8.74
CA SER A 80 -9.02 -3.54 7.73
C SER A 80 -9.40 -3.04 6.34
N ILE A 81 -8.49 -3.21 5.39
CA ILE A 81 -8.67 -2.77 4.00
C ILE A 81 -8.91 -4.01 3.13
N SER A 82 -10.02 -4.03 2.39
CA SER A 82 -10.40 -5.13 1.53
C SER A 82 -9.32 -5.41 0.47
N ASN A 83 -9.01 -6.68 0.24
CA ASN A 83 -8.06 -7.12 -0.81
C ASN A 83 -6.68 -6.42 -0.73
N SER A 84 -6.23 -6.12 0.48
CA SER A 84 -4.97 -5.42 0.73
C SER A 84 -4.04 -6.26 1.59
N GLU A 85 -2.73 -6.02 1.43
CA GLU A 85 -1.69 -6.54 2.32
C GLU A 85 -1.62 -5.72 3.62
N ILE A 86 -2.38 -4.62 3.69
CA ILE A 86 -2.45 -3.68 4.82
C ILE A 86 -3.60 -4.12 5.73
N ASN A 87 -3.23 -4.83 6.80
CA ASN A 87 -4.12 -5.17 7.90
C ASN A 87 -3.75 -4.36 9.15
N ASN A 88 -4.71 -4.10 10.03
CA ASN A 88 -4.51 -3.34 11.27
C ASN A 88 -3.96 -1.93 11.02
N LEU A 89 -4.49 -1.21 10.02
CA LEU A 89 -4.30 0.23 9.92
C LEU A 89 -4.93 0.86 11.17
N ILE A 90 -4.22 1.75 11.85
CA ILE A 90 -4.71 2.38 13.07
C ILE A 90 -5.04 3.83 12.77
N LEU A 91 -6.27 4.22 13.07
CA LEU A 91 -6.75 5.59 12.98
C LEU A 91 -6.94 6.15 14.39
N TYR A 92 -6.34 7.29 14.68
CA TYR A 92 -6.55 8.03 15.92
C TYR A 92 -7.35 9.29 15.63
N LEU A 93 -8.43 9.50 16.39
CA LEU A 93 -9.31 10.66 16.27
C LEU A 93 -9.36 11.41 17.59
N LYS A 94 -9.37 12.75 17.50
CA LYS A 94 -9.71 13.63 18.63
C LYS A 94 -11.17 13.44 19.03
N GLU A 95 -11.54 14.05 20.16
CA GLU A 95 -12.94 14.15 20.59
C GLU A 95 -13.85 14.81 19.54
N ASP A 96 -13.36 15.85 18.85
CA ASP A 96 -14.06 16.52 17.74
C ASP A 96 -14.03 15.75 16.40
N LYS A 97 -13.50 14.51 16.44
CA LYS A 97 -13.31 13.58 15.32
C LYS A 97 -12.35 14.06 14.23
N ASN A 98 -11.54 15.09 14.47
CA ASN A 98 -10.40 15.38 13.61
C ASN A 98 -9.32 14.31 13.75
N ILE A 99 -8.61 14.03 12.65
CA ILE A 99 -7.56 13.02 12.62
C ILE A 99 -6.35 13.50 13.42
N GLU A 100 -5.89 12.69 14.38
CA GLU A 100 -4.63 12.92 15.10
C GLU A 100 -3.46 12.26 14.39
N ALA A 101 -3.64 10.98 14.07
CA ALA A 101 -2.63 10.17 13.41
C ALA A 101 -3.26 9.01 12.64
N ILE A 102 -2.53 8.55 11.62
CA ILE A 102 -2.79 7.26 10.96
C ILE A 102 -1.50 6.47 10.96
N ASN A 103 -1.53 5.30 11.60
CA ASN A 103 -0.36 4.45 11.82
C ASN A 103 -0.53 3.08 11.17
N TRP A 104 0.56 2.52 10.69
CA TRP A 104 0.63 1.11 10.33
C TRP A 104 2.05 0.58 10.55
N ALA A 105 2.18 -0.61 11.15
CA ALA A 105 3.47 -1.23 11.48
C ALA A 105 4.46 -0.27 12.16
N ASP A 106 4.00 0.44 13.20
CA ASP A 106 4.76 1.44 13.98
C ASP A 106 5.23 2.69 13.22
N ILE A 107 4.78 2.89 11.98
CA ILE A 107 5.06 4.07 11.17
C ILE A 107 3.84 4.98 11.18
N ASN A 108 4.05 6.27 11.51
CA ASN A 108 3.03 7.31 11.35
C ASN A 108 3.06 7.79 9.90
N PHE A 109 2.00 7.53 9.14
CA PHE A 109 1.86 7.96 7.75
C PHE A 109 1.17 9.31 7.62
N TYR A 110 0.33 9.65 8.60
CA TYR A 110 -0.26 10.97 8.76
C TYR A 110 -0.18 11.36 10.23
N LYS A 111 0.25 12.58 10.53
CA LYS A 111 0.28 13.13 11.90
C LYS A 111 0.35 14.65 11.86
N ASP A 112 -0.27 15.31 12.84
CA ASP A 112 -0.18 16.77 13.02
C ASP A 112 -0.64 17.56 11.78
N GLY A 113 -1.64 17.05 11.06
CA GLY A 113 -2.17 17.69 9.85
C GLY A 113 -1.40 17.38 8.56
N GLU A 114 -0.31 16.62 8.64
CA GLU A 114 0.60 16.40 7.51
C GLU A 114 0.76 14.92 7.15
N ILE A 115 0.85 14.64 5.85
CA ILE A 115 1.31 13.34 5.34
C ILE A 115 2.82 13.23 5.59
N LYS A 116 3.23 12.19 6.29
CA LYS A 116 4.63 11.95 6.67
C LYS A 116 5.36 10.99 5.74
N ASP A 117 4.63 10.03 5.17
CA ASP A 117 5.21 9.06 4.23
C ASP A 117 4.12 8.41 3.36
N ASN A 118 4.53 7.61 2.38
CA ASN A 118 3.63 6.82 1.54
C ASN A 118 3.76 5.33 1.86
N ILE A 119 2.65 4.65 2.16
CA ILE A 119 2.65 3.24 2.54
C ILE A 119 3.15 2.31 1.43
N LYS A 120 3.03 2.72 0.16
CA LYS A 120 3.54 1.97 -1.00
C LYS A 120 5.07 1.85 -0.99
N ASP A 121 5.77 2.68 -0.21
CA ASP A 121 7.22 2.57 0.00
C ASP A 121 7.59 1.47 1.02
N TYR A 122 6.61 0.84 1.67
CA TYR A 122 6.79 -0.16 2.74
C TYR A 122 6.05 -1.47 2.51
N VAL A 123 5.08 -1.52 1.59
CA VAL A 123 4.33 -2.73 1.27
C VAL A 123 4.36 -3.03 -0.22
N LEU A 124 4.52 -4.31 -0.55
CA LEU A 124 4.38 -4.81 -1.91
C LEU A 124 3.11 -5.65 -2.00
N THR A 125 2.33 -5.45 -3.07
CA THR A 125 1.28 -6.39 -3.43
C THR A 125 1.87 -7.69 -3.98
N SER A 126 1.11 -8.78 -3.91
CA SER A 126 1.49 -10.04 -4.53
C SER A 126 1.83 -9.92 -6.03
N SER A 127 1.11 -9.07 -6.78
CA SER A 127 1.43 -8.78 -8.19
C SER A 127 2.78 -8.07 -8.34
N GLN A 128 3.07 -7.07 -7.50
CA GLN A 128 4.37 -6.40 -7.52
C GLN A 128 5.52 -7.35 -7.17
N ARG A 129 5.34 -8.23 -6.17
CA ARG A 129 6.34 -9.26 -5.83
C ARG A 129 6.65 -10.16 -7.03
N ALA A 130 5.64 -10.63 -7.75
CA ALA A 130 5.82 -11.44 -8.96
C ALA A 130 6.55 -10.67 -10.08
N GLN A 131 6.20 -9.39 -10.29
CA GLN A 131 6.89 -8.54 -11.28
C GLN A 131 8.37 -8.34 -10.92
N TYR A 132 8.68 -8.08 -9.65
CA TYR A 132 10.05 -7.93 -9.19
C TYR A 132 10.84 -9.23 -9.29
N GLN A 133 10.22 -10.37 -8.96
CA GLN A 133 10.82 -11.69 -9.16
C GLN A 133 11.19 -11.91 -10.63
N ASN A 134 10.25 -11.71 -11.56
CA ASN A 134 10.49 -11.90 -13.00
C ASN A 134 11.64 -11.01 -13.51
N ARG A 135 11.68 -9.73 -13.11
CA ARG A 135 12.77 -8.82 -13.47
C ARG A 135 14.11 -9.26 -12.91
N ALA A 136 14.13 -9.76 -11.68
CA ALA A 136 15.34 -10.31 -11.07
C ALA A 136 15.82 -11.56 -11.80
N GLU A 137 14.91 -12.47 -12.17
CA GLU A 137 15.24 -13.68 -12.93
C GLU A 137 15.86 -13.32 -14.30
N GLU A 138 15.25 -12.38 -15.04
CA GLU A 138 15.78 -11.90 -16.32
C GLU A 138 17.17 -11.29 -16.18
N LEU A 139 17.35 -10.42 -15.17
CA LEU A 139 18.65 -9.79 -14.87
C LEU A 139 19.70 -10.86 -14.56
N ILE A 140 19.45 -11.74 -13.58
CA ILE A 140 20.43 -12.74 -13.16
C ILE A 140 20.74 -13.69 -14.31
N LYS A 141 19.73 -14.13 -15.05
CA LYS A 141 19.88 -15.00 -16.22
C LYS A 141 20.79 -14.37 -17.28
N SER A 142 20.70 -13.07 -17.51
CA SER A 142 21.55 -12.35 -18.48
C SER A 142 23.04 -12.33 -18.10
N MET A 143 23.37 -12.60 -16.83
CA MET A 143 24.74 -12.56 -16.30
C MET A 143 25.37 -13.95 -16.14
N LEU A 144 24.61 -15.03 -16.39
CA LEU A 144 25.11 -16.40 -16.29
C LEU A 144 25.94 -16.79 -17.52
N ILE A 145 26.93 -17.66 -17.32
CA ILE A 145 27.72 -18.25 -18.41
C ILE A 145 26.82 -19.07 -19.36
N SER A 146 25.89 -19.83 -18.80
CA SER A 146 24.95 -20.69 -19.55
C SER A 146 23.49 -20.34 -19.21
N PRO A 147 22.95 -19.20 -19.71
CA PRO A 147 21.61 -18.72 -19.35
C PRO A 147 20.48 -19.73 -19.60
N ALA A 148 20.61 -20.55 -20.65
CA ALA A 148 19.62 -21.57 -20.99
C ALA A 148 19.47 -22.69 -19.94
N THR A 149 20.46 -22.83 -19.05
CA THR A 149 20.48 -23.88 -18.01
C THR A 149 19.99 -23.38 -16.65
N ALA A 150 19.66 -22.09 -16.55
CA ALA A 150 19.23 -21.45 -15.31
C ALA A 150 17.95 -22.11 -14.76
N LYS A 151 18.01 -22.49 -13.48
CA LYS A 151 16.85 -22.96 -12.71
C LYS A 151 16.73 -22.11 -11.46
N PHE A 152 15.69 -21.28 -11.43
CA PHE A 152 15.31 -20.50 -10.26
C PHE A 152 14.39 -21.34 -9.36
N PRO A 153 14.44 -21.13 -8.03
CA PRO A 153 13.56 -21.81 -7.11
C PRO A 153 12.14 -21.22 -7.17
N SER A 154 11.19 -21.94 -6.58
CA SER A 154 9.81 -21.48 -6.44
C SER A 154 9.72 -20.21 -5.60
N SER A 155 8.69 -19.39 -5.83
CA SER A 155 8.52 -18.06 -5.20
C SER A 155 8.57 -18.06 -3.66
N ASN A 156 8.22 -19.15 -2.98
CA ASN A 156 8.31 -19.27 -1.52
C ASN A 156 9.76 -19.36 -0.99
N GLN A 157 10.74 -19.58 -1.86
CA GLN A 157 12.17 -19.56 -1.54
C GLN A 157 12.83 -18.21 -1.85
N TRP A 158 12.04 -17.23 -2.28
CA TRP A 158 12.49 -15.86 -2.49
C TRP A 158 12.17 -15.01 -1.27
N ASN A 159 13.13 -14.18 -0.87
CA ASN A 159 12.88 -13.10 0.06
C ASN A 159 12.75 -11.79 -0.73
N ILE A 160 11.53 -11.27 -0.83
CA ILE A 160 11.21 -10.03 -1.54
C ILE A 160 10.46 -9.09 -0.60
N GLY A 161 11.05 -7.94 -0.31
CA GLY A 161 10.48 -6.91 0.55
C GLY A 161 10.78 -5.52 0.04
N ILE A 162 10.13 -4.52 0.63
CA ILE A 162 10.39 -3.11 0.36
C ILE A 162 10.52 -2.36 1.67
N ASN A 163 11.40 -1.37 1.71
CA ASN A 163 11.49 -0.42 2.81
C ASN A 163 11.97 0.93 2.28
N LYS A 164 11.23 1.99 2.56
CA LYS A 164 11.53 3.36 2.11
C LYS A 164 11.77 3.46 0.60
N GLY A 165 10.99 2.73 -0.20
CA GLY A 165 11.09 2.72 -1.66
C GLY A 165 12.27 1.90 -2.20
N ILE A 166 12.98 1.16 -1.34
CA ILE A 166 14.03 0.23 -1.78
C ILE A 166 13.49 -1.19 -1.73
N VAL A 167 13.39 -1.83 -2.88
CA VAL A 167 13.03 -3.24 -3.01
C VAL A 167 14.28 -4.09 -2.82
N PHE A 168 14.19 -5.04 -1.90
CA PHE A 168 15.22 -6.03 -1.61
C PHE A 168 14.75 -7.38 -2.14
N MET A 169 15.59 -8.02 -2.94
CA MET A 169 15.34 -9.37 -3.48
C MET A 169 16.54 -10.25 -3.18
N GLN A 170 16.30 -11.42 -2.61
CA GLN A 170 17.33 -12.43 -2.36
C GLN A 170 16.80 -13.81 -2.72
N SER A 171 17.61 -14.57 -3.45
CA SER A 171 17.36 -15.98 -3.78
C SER A 171 18.65 -16.62 -4.31
N PHE A 172 18.53 -17.73 -5.03
CA PHE A 172 19.63 -18.42 -5.69
C PHE A 172 19.23 -18.88 -7.10
N VAL A 173 20.21 -19.24 -7.91
CA VAL A 173 20.01 -19.87 -9.22
C VAL A 173 20.98 -21.02 -9.40
N ASP A 174 20.49 -22.15 -9.89
CA ASP A 174 21.32 -23.28 -10.30
C ASP A 174 21.57 -23.17 -11.82
N SER A 175 22.84 -23.20 -12.26
CA SER A 175 23.19 -23.11 -13.68
C SER A 175 24.54 -23.77 -13.99
N GLN A 176 24.76 -24.13 -15.26
CA GLN A 176 26.03 -24.72 -15.68
C GLN A 176 27.13 -23.66 -15.83
N ASN A 177 28.30 -23.96 -15.28
CA ASN A 177 29.52 -23.20 -15.54
C ASN A 177 30.15 -23.58 -16.90
N ALA A 178 31.32 -23.03 -17.21
CA ALA A 178 32.04 -23.29 -18.47
C ALA A 178 32.48 -24.76 -18.67
N PHE A 179 32.47 -25.58 -17.62
CA PHE A 179 32.80 -27.02 -17.67
C PHE A 179 31.56 -27.91 -17.69
N GLY A 180 30.35 -27.33 -17.80
CA GLY A 180 29.08 -28.06 -17.78
C GLY A 180 28.64 -28.55 -16.40
N ALA A 181 29.40 -28.25 -15.35
CA ALA A 181 29.00 -28.58 -13.97
C ALA A 181 27.93 -27.60 -13.48
N VAL A 182 26.88 -28.11 -12.85
CA VAL A 182 25.81 -27.29 -12.25
C VAL A 182 26.30 -26.73 -10.92
N ILE A 183 26.29 -25.42 -10.79
CA ILE A 183 26.64 -24.68 -9.58
C ILE A 183 25.45 -23.83 -9.13
N ARG A 184 25.38 -23.61 -7.82
CA ARG A 184 24.40 -22.71 -7.20
C ARG A 184 25.04 -21.36 -6.90
N ASN A 185 24.45 -20.31 -7.44
CA ASN A 185 24.87 -18.93 -7.17
C ASN A 185 23.79 -18.23 -6.35
N ASN A 186 24.15 -17.71 -5.18
CA ASN A 186 23.26 -16.89 -4.37
C ASN A 186 23.32 -15.44 -4.85
N PHE A 187 22.19 -14.74 -4.89
CA PHE A 187 22.17 -13.35 -5.29
C PHE A 187 21.34 -12.48 -4.35
N LYS A 188 21.72 -11.19 -4.29
CA LYS A 188 20.99 -10.13 -3.61
C LYS A 188 20.91 -8.92 -4.53
N ILE A 189 19.72 -8.32 -4.64
CA ILE A 189 19.47 -7.15 -5.47
C ILE A 189 18.80 -6.09 -4.61
N LYS A 190 19.24 -4.84 -4.76
CA LYS A 190 18.51 -3.66 -4.29
C LYS A 190 18.07 -2.82 -5.48
N TYR A 191 16.79 -2.55 -5.55
CA TYR A 191 16.17 -1.73 -6.60
C TYR A 191 15.51 -0.51 -5.97
N ASP A 192 15.85 0.68 -6.45
CA ASP A 192 15.29 1.94 -6.00
C ASP A 192 14.08 2.30 -6.88
N THR A 193 12.89 2.38 -6.27
CA THR A 193 11.63 2.63 -7.00
C THR A 193 11.51 4.06 -7.53
N LYS A 194 12.21 5.03 -6.91
CA LYS A 194 12.15 6.45 -7.27
C LYS A 194 12.99 6.74 -8.50
N THR A 195 14.18 6.16 -8.55
CA THR A 195 15.10 6.30 -9.70
C THR A 195 14.86 5.23 -10.77
N ALA A 196 14.10 4.18 -10.45
CA ALA A 196 13.91 3.00 -11.28
C ALA A 196 15.23 2.30 -11.65
N THR A 197 16.18 2.23 -10.71
CA THR A 197 17.52 1.67 -10.95
C THR A 197 17.92 0.58 -9.95
N ILE A 198 18.77 -0.33 -10.40
CA ILE A 198 19.47 -1.28 -9.52
C ILE A 198 20.61 -0.53 -8.84
N THR A 199 20.58 -0.48 -7.52
CA THR A 199 21.57 0.23 -6.70
C THR A 199 22.63 -0.67 -6.10
N SER A 200 22.34 -1.97 -6.00
CA SER A 200 23.27 -3.00 -5.55
C SER A 200 22.87 -4.34 -6.17
N LEU A 201 23.87 -5.08 -6.61
CA LEU A 201 23.73 -6.44 -7.11
C LEU A 201 24.93 -7.24 -6.63
N ILE A 202 24.68 -8.26 -5.82
CA ILE A 202 25.70 -9.15 -5.27
C ILE A 202 25.40 -10.55 -5.79
N ILE A 203 26.41 -11.22 -6.34
CA ILE A 203 26.37 -12.63 -6.75
C ILE A 203 27.51 -13.33 -6.00
N ASP A 204 27.19 -14.37 -5.24
CA ASP A 204 28.13 -15.16 -4.40
C ASP A 204 29.03 -14.32 -3.49
N GLY A 205 28.50 -13.21 -2.99
CA GLY A 205 29.22 -12.28 -2.11
C GLY A 205 30.02 -11.21 -2.84
N GLU A 206 30.13 -11.28 -4.17
CA GLU A 206 30.81 -10.27 -4.99
C GLU A 206 29.83 -9.25 -5.57
N GLU A 207 30.09 -7.97 -5.30
CA GLU A 207 29.27 -6.87 -5.78
C GLU A 207 29.57 -6.56 -7.25
N GLN A 208 28.57 -6.76 -8.10
CA GLN A 208 28.62 -6.56 -9.55
C GLN A 208 28.24 -5.12 -9.96
N ILE A 209 27.36 -4.47 -9.18
CA ILE A 209 26.92 -3.08 -9.42
C ILE A 209 26.94 -2.34 -8.09
N LYS A 210 27.62 -1.18 -8.04
CA LYS A 210 27.61 -0.28 -6.88
C LYS A 210 26.88 1.01 -7.21
N GLN A 211 26.15 1.57 -6.24
CA GLN A 211 25.68 2.94 -6.34
C GLN A 211 26.82 3.89 -6.77
N PRO A 212 26.57 4.85 -7.67
CA PRO A 212 27.44 6.01 -7.77
C PRO A 212 27.37 6.73 -6.41
N LYS A 213 28.52 6.83 -5.72
CA LYS A 213 28.60 7.60 -4.47
C LYS A 213 28.02 9.00 -4.73
N ALA A 214 27.11 9.46 -3.87
CA ALA A 214 26.61 10.82 -3.92
C ALA A 214 27.81 11.77 -4.07
N SER A 215 27.85 12.51 -5.18
CA SER A 215 28.91 13.49 -5.40
C SER A 215 28.81 14.48 -4.23
N LYS A 216 29.86 14.57 -3.41
CA LYS A 216 29.97 15.67 -2.46
C LYS A 216 29.86 16.94 -3.29
N SER A 217 28.74 17.65 -3.17
CA SER A 217 28.59 19.02 -3.65
C SER A 217 29.81 19.80 -3.15
N LYS A 218 30.75 20.08 -4.06
CA LYS A 218 31.78 21.07 -3.80
C LYS A 218 31.06 22.41 -3.82
N ASN A 219 30.58 22.83 -2.66
CA ASN A 219 30.25 24.21 -2.38
C ASN A 219 31.54 25.03 -2.55
N LYS A 220 31.80 25.46 -3.79
CA LYS A 220 32.75 26.55 -4.05
C LYS A 220 32.06 27.83 -3.62
N ASN A 221 32.11 28.12 -2.32
CA ASN A 221 32.08 29.50 -1.84
C ASN A 221 33.31 30.21 -2.40
N LYS A 222 33.17 30.82 -3.58
CA LYS A 222 34.08 31.86 -4.02
C LYS A 222 33.68 33.13 -3.29
N LYS A 223 34.45 33.43 -2.25
CA LYS A 223 34.73 34.80 -1.82
C LYS A 223 35.14 35.63 -3.03
N LYS A 224 34.44 36.73 -3.29
CA LYS A 224 34.97 38.08 -3.40
C LYS A 224 33.83 39.07 -3.41
#